data_AF-A0A961BPU6-F1
#
_entry.id   AF-A0A961BPU6-F1
#
_cell.length_a   1.000
_cell.length_b   1.000
_cell.length_c   1.000
_cell.angle_alpha   90.00
_cell.angle_beta   90.00
_cell.angle_gamma   90.00
#
_symmetry.space_group_name_H-M   'P 1'
#
loop_
_entity.id
_entity.type
_entity.pdbx_description
1 polymer ?
#
loop_
_entity_poly.entity_id
_entity_poly.type
_entity_poly.pdbx_seq_one_letter_code
_entity_poly.pdbx_strand_id
1 'polypeptide(L)'
;LFFLLGAQADGSANVPAGSDHRGWPAPADQTVMPDAGTATPTPAYEVFVKPDTSQITTPELPAGVEIRSKEIVVSGVPVTEPTVWTFLFTLWGYFLPLALVGAWIGLAIWDMVRRQDEISKGWAIAWFAVILLIPILGVIAYFIFGKSTIPAWLRGLVVGGGIAAYLVVLAAMMLISGVF
;
A
#
# COMPACT_ATOMS: atom_id res chain seq x y z
N LEU A 1 3.72 -4.59 1.66
CA LEU A 1 4.47 -3.32 1.74
C LEU A 1 3.65 -2.15 1.17
N PHE A 2 3.10 -2.26 -0.04
CA PHE A 2 2.25 -1.22 -0.66
C PHE A 2 1.03 -0.78 0.15
N PHE A 3 0.29 -1.71 0.75
CA PHE A 3 -0.86 -1.39 1.61
C PHE A 3 -0.50 -0.60 2.88
N LEU A 4 0.75 -0.69 3.34
CA LEU A 4 1.22 0.02 4.54
C LEU A 4 1.68 1.44 4.21
N LEU A 5 2.28 1.67 3.04
CA LEU A 5 2.77 3.00 2.66
C LEU A 5 1.63 4.00 2.38
N GLY A 6 0.57 3.58 1.69
CA GLY A 6 -0.61 4.44 1.47
C GLY A 6 -1.35 4.77 2.76
N ALA A 7 -1.57 3.78 3.63
CA ALA A 7 -2.28 3.98 4.90
C ALA A 7 -1.48 4.84 5.92
N GLN A 8 -0.14 4.80 5.86
CA GLN A 8 0.73 5.61 6.73
C GLN A 8 0.85 7.07 6.26
N ALA A 9 0.79 7.30 4.94
CA ALA A 9 0.78 8.65 4.36
C ALA A 9 -0.45 9.44 4.81
N ASP A 10 -1.65 8.86 4.71
CA ASP A 10 -2.91 9.51 5.12
C ASP A 10 -3.00 9.76 6.63
N GLY A 11 -2.43 8.86 7.44
CA GLY A 11 -2.50 8.95 8.90
C GLY A 11 -1.55 9.98 9.51
N SER A 12 -0.56 10.48 8.78
CA SER A 12 0.52 11.33 9.32
C SER A 12 0.67 12.69 8.64
N ALA A 13 0.17 12.87 7.42
CA ALA A 13 0.43 14.07 6.64
C ALA A 13 -0.15 15.37 7.25
N ASN A 14 -1.18 15.31 8.09
CA ASN A 14 -1.86 16.49 8.63
C ASN A 14 -2.42 16.30 10.05
N VAL A 15 -1.64 15.68 10.94
CA VAL A 15 -2.01 15.55 12.36
C VAL A 15 -1.70 16.87 13.07
N PRO A 16 -2.70 17.65 13.53
CA PRO A 16 -2.46 18.91 14.21
C PRO A 16 -1.54 18.72 15.43
N ALA A 17 -0.65 19.66 15.70
CA ALA A 17 0.20 19.60 16.89
C ALA A 17 -0.69 19.46 18.15
N GLY A 18 -0.47 18.40 18.94
CA GLY A 18 -1.24 18.12 20.16
C GLY A 18 -2.38 17.10 20.02
N SER A 19 -2.65 16.56 18.83
CA SER A 19 -3.65 15.49 18.65
C SER A 19 -3.12 14.07 18.91
N ASP A 20 -1.92 13.93 19.51
CA ASP A 20 -1.47 12.64 20.03
C ASP A 20 -2.26 12.30 21.29
N HIS A 21 -3.21 11.38 21.14
CA HIS A 21 -4.04 10.85 22.24
C HIS A 21 -3.21 10.26 23.38
N ARG A 22 -1.95 9.85 23.14
CA ARG A 22 -1.06 9.33 24.19
C ARG A 22 -0.53 10.42 25.11
N GLY A 23 -0.52 11.68 24.65
CA GLY A 23 -0.15 12.85 25.43
C GLY A 23 -1.33 13.47 26.18
N TRP A 24 -2.54 12.94 26.01
CA TRP A 24 -3.71 13.48 26.68
C TRP A 24 -3.71 13.09 28.16
N PRO A 25 -4.05 14.02 29.07
CA PRO A 25 -4.14 13.69 30.48
C PRO A 25 -5.24 12.65 30.71
N ALA A 26 -5.09 11.85 31.77
CA ALA A 26 -6.17 10.98 32.21
C ALA A 26 -7.44 11.83 32.46
N PRO A 27 -8.64 11.36 32.08
CA PRO A 27 -9.88 12.05 32.40
C PRO A 27 -9.97 12.30 33.89
N ALA A 28 -10.49 13.46 34.29
CA ALA A 28 -10.78 13.75 35.69
C ALA A 28 -11.82 12.77 36.25
N ASP A 29 -11.82 12.59 37.57
CA ASP A 29 -12.84 11.81 38.26
C ASP A 29 -14.24 12.34 37.90
N GLN A 30 -15.08 11.45 37.38
CA GLN A 30 -16.45 11.80 37.04
C GLN A 30 -17.27 11.90 38.33
N THR A 31 -18.06 12.97 38.46
CA THR A 31 -19.03 13.07 39.55
C THR A 31 -20.07 11.97 39.38
N VAL A 32 -20.25 11.14 40.42
CA VAL A 32 -21.26 10.09 40.41
C VAL A 32 -22.64 10.73 40.25
N MET A 33 -23.43 10.20 39.32
CA MET A 33 -24.80 10.67 39.10
C MET A 33 -25.59 10.54 40.42
N PRO A 34 -26.26 11.60 40.88
CA PRO A 34 -27.17 11.52 42.03
C PRO A 34 -28.19 10.41 41.78
N ASP A 35 -28.47 9.61 42.81
CA ASP A 35 -29.51 8.57 42.76
C ASP A 35 -29.28 7.43 41.75
N ALA A 36 -28.04 7.23 41.26
CA ALA A 36 -27.71 6.17 40.29
C ALA A 36 -28.17 4.76 40.72
N GLY A 37 -28.25 4.48 42.02
CA GLY A 37 -28.72 3.19 42.56
C GLY A 37 -30.25 3.05 42.65
N THR A 38 -30.99 4.15 42.53
CA THR A 38 -32.46 4.20 42.70
C THR A 38 -33.19 4.76 41.48
N ALA A 39 -32.48 5.35 40.53
CA ALA A 39 -33.04 5.87 39.29
C ALA A 39 -33.52 4.72 38.39
N THR A 40 -34.73 4.84 37.86
CA THR A 40 -35.24 3.93 36.84
C THR A 40 -34.36 4.04 35.60
N PRO A 41 -33.78 2.93 35.08
CA PRO A 41 -32.99 2.95 33.86
C PRO A 41 -33.85 3.45 32.70
N THR A 42 -33.55 4.66 32.22
CA THR A 42 -34.14 5.23 31.02
C THR A 42 -33.04 5.37 29.98
N PRO A 43 -33.29 4.98 28.71
CA PRO A 43 -32.34 5.24 27.65
C PRO A 43 -32.07 6.75 27.56
N ALA A 44 -30.80 7.13 27.34
CA ALA A 44 -30.43 8.54 27.14
C ALA A 44 -31.15 9.18 25.93
N TYR A 45 -31.63 8.34 25.01
CA TYR A 45 -32.44 8.74 23.87
C TYR A 45 -33.48 7.65 23.58
N GLU A 46 -34.73 8.04 23.30
CA GLU A 46 -35.78 7.10 22.89
C GLU A 46 -35.50 6.57 21.47
N VAL A 47 -34.74 5.47 21.38
CA VAL A 47 -34.32 4.84 20.11
C VAL A 47 -35.46 4.42 19.18
N PHE A 48 -36.71 4.39 19.66
CA PHE A 48 -37.88 4.05 18.86
C PHE A 48 -38.73 5.25 18.45
N VAL A 49 -38.40 6.46 18.92
CA VAL A 49 -39.09 7.68 18.53
C VAL A 49 -38.31 8.37 17.43
N LYS A 50 -38.96 8.56 16.28
CA LYS A 50 -38.40 9.31 15.16
C LYS A 50 -38.18 10.76 15.62
N PRO A 51 -36.93 11.25 15.66
CA PRO A 51 -36.68 12.63 16.05
C PRO A 51 -37.34 13.58 15.04
N ASP A 52 -37.92 14.66 15.54
CA ASP A 52 -38.42 15.76 14.70
C ASP A 52 -37.22 16.55 14.18
N THR A 53 -36.81 16.25 12.95
CA THR A 53 -35.67 16.88 12.29
C THR A 53 -35.89 18.37 12.00
N SER A 54 -37.12 18.89 12.13
CA SER A 54 -37.40 20.32 11.97
C SER A 54 -36.94 21.16 13.17
N GLN A 55 -36.76 20.53 14.33
CA GLN A 55 -36.33 21.18 15.58
C GLN A 55 -34.81 21.10 15.79
N ILE A 56 -34.08 20.35 14.96
CA ILE A 56 -32.64 20.14 15.10
C ILE A 56 -31.91 21.19 14.25
N THR A 57 -31.33 22.19 14.90
CA THR A 57 -30.47 23.17 14.24
C THR A 57 -29.03 22.65 14.21
N THR A 58 -28.42 22.58 13.03
CA THR A 58 -26.98 22.29 12.92
C THR A 58 -26.22 23.61 13.01
N PRO A 59 -25.14 23.71 13.81
CA PRO A 59 -24.29 24.90 13.82
C PRO A 59 -23.77 25.19 12.42
N GLU A 60 -23.82 26.44 11.97
CA GLU A 60 -23.14 26.84 10.74
C GLU A 60 -21.63 26.73 10.96
N LEU A 61 -20.95 26.18 9.95
CA LEU A 61 -19.49 26.16 9.98
C LEU A 61 -18.95 27.59 9.94
N PRO A 62 -17.96 27.91 10.78
CA PRO A 62 -17.27 29.20 10.69
C PRO A 62 -16.75 29.43 9.27
N ALA A 63 -16.82 30.68 8.80
CA ALA A 63 -16.31 31.04 7.49
C ALA A 63 -14.83 30.64 7.35
N GLY A 64 -14.51 29.89 6.28
CA GLY A 64 -13.16 29.39 6.01
C GLY A 64 -12.85 28.00 6.57
N VAL A 65 -13.82 27.33 7.23
CA VAL A 65 -13.67 25.92 7.63
C VAL A 65 -14.25 25.01 6.54
N GLU A 66 -13.37 24.39 5.75
CA GLU A 66 -13.75 23.30 4.86
C GLU A 66 -13.86 21.99 5.65
N ILE A 67 -15.04 21.37 5.65
CA ILE A 67 -15.17 19.97 6.05
C ILE A 67 -14.58 19.13 4.92
N ARG A 68 -13.37 18.61 5.12
CA ARG A 68 -12.83 17.57 4.27
C ARG A 68 -13.71 16.33 4.42
N SER A 69 -14.39 15.92 3.35
CA SER A 69 -15.11 14.65 3.33
C SER A 69 -14.11 13.52 3.60
N LYS A 70 -14.50 12.55 4.43
CA LYS A 70 -13.66 11.37 4.69
C LYS A 70 -13.53 10.60 3.38
N GLU A 71 -12.38 10.74 2.73
CA GLU A 71 -12.07 10.04 1.51
C GLU A 71 -12.02 8.53 1.81
N ILE A 72 -12.93 7.78 1.21
CA ILE A 72 -12.92 6.32 1.33
C ILE A 72 -11.79 5.84 0.43
N VAL A 73 -10.70 5.40 1.05
CA VAL A 73 -9.56 4.81 0.36
C VAL A 73 -9.73 3.29 0.39
N VAL A 74 -9.88 2.68 -0.78
CA VAL A 74 -9.88 1.20 -0.93
C VAL A 74 -8.57 0.81 -1.56
N SER A 75 -7.79 -0.01 -0.85
CA SER A 75 -6.49 -0.49 -1.34
C SER A 75 -5.49 0.61 -1.72
N GLY A 76 -5.51 1.74 -1.00
CA GLY A 76 -4.62 2.89 -1.26
C GLY A 76 -5.06 3.79 -2.41
N VAL A 77 -6.23 3.53 -3.01
CA VAL A 77 -6.81 4.38 -4.05
C VAL A 77 -8.00 5.15 -3.48
N PRO A 78 -8.04 6.48 -3.64
CA PRO A 78 -9.23 7.24 -3.32
C PRO A 78 -10.40 6.81 -4.20
N VAL A 79 -11.50 6.37 -3.59
CA VAL A 79 -12.69 5.90 -4.33
C VAL A 79 -13.56 7.06 -4.80
N THR A 80 -13.41 8.23 -4.17
CA THR A 80 -14.30 9.37 -4.39
C THR A 80 -13.90 10.21 -5.61
N GLU A 81 -12.59 10.31 -5.93
CA GLU A 81 -12.09 11.02 -7.12
C GLU A 81 -10.86 10.35 -7.82
N PRO A 82 -10.92 9.07 -8.22
CA PRO A 82 -9.80 8.44 -8.92
C PRO A 82 -9.63 9.03 -10.32
N THR A 83 -8.50 9.70 -10.57
CA THR A 83 -8.12 10.08 -11.93
C THR A 83 -7.72 8.84 -12.74
N VAL A 84 -7.85 8.89 -14.07
CA VAL A 84 -7.38 7.82 -14.97
C VAL A 84 -5.90 7.51 -14.73
N TRP A 85 -5.10 8.52 -14.40
CA TRP A 85 -3.68 8.37 -14.09
C TRP A 85 -3.45 7.63 -12.77
N THR A 86 -4.19 7.97 -11.71
CA THR A 86 -4.13 7.27 -10.43
C THR A 86 -4.45 5.78 -10.62
N PHE A 87 -5.49 5.47 -11.41
CA PHE A 87 -5.83 4.10 -11.77
C PHE A 87 -4.70 3.39 -12.52
N LEU A 88 -4.18 4.00 -13.59
CA LEU A 88 -3.10 3.41 -14.40
C LEU A 88 -1.83 3.17 -13.58
N PHE A 89 -1.39 4.13 -12.78
CA PHE A 89 -0.18 3.97 -11.96
C PHE A 89 -0.38 2.98 -10.82
N THR A 90 -1.58 2.85 -10.26
CA THR A 90 -1.87 1.81 -9.28
C THR A 90 -1.87 0.43 -9.93
N LEU A 91 -2.52 0.31 -11.09
CA LEU A 91 -2.56 -0.92 -11.88
C LEU A 91 -1.14 -1.37 -12.24
N TRP A 92 -0.33 -0.47 -12.80
CA TRP A 92 1.06 -0.74 -13.14
C TRP A 92 1.92 -0.95 -11.89
N GLY A 93 1.77 -0.18 -10.83
CA GLY A 93 2.50 -0.38 -9.57
C GLY A 93 2.25 -1.76 -8.96
N TYR A 94 1.03 -2.30 -9.14
CA TYR A 94 0.65 -3.63 -8.69
C TYR A 94 1.14 -4.75 -9.63
N PHE A 95 0.89 -4.63 -10.94
CA PHE A 95 1.17 -5.71 -11.90
C PHE A 95 2.61 -5.72 -12.42
N LEU A 96 3.29 -4.57 -12.45
CA LEU A 96 4.63 -4.47 -13.00
C LEU A 96 5.64 -5.38 -12.27
N PRO A 97 5.67 -5.47 -10.92
CA PRO A 97 6.55 -6.44 -10.24
C PRO A 97 6.32 -7.88 -10.67
N LEU A 98 5.05 -8.28 -10.83
CA LEU A 98 4.68 -9.64 -11.23
C LEU A 98 5.10 -9.92 -12.67
N ALA A 99 4.83 -8.97 -13.57
CA ALA A 99 5.25 -9.06 -14.97
C ALA A 99 6.77 -9.11 -15.10
N LEU A 100 7.49 -8.30 -14.32
CA LEU A 100 8.95 -8.23 -14.31
C LEU A 100 9.55 -9.57 -13.87
N VAL A 101 9.08 -10.10 -12.74
CA VAL A 101 9.51 -11.40 -12.22
C VAL A 101 9.21 -12.51 -13.22
N GLY A 102 8.02 -12.53 -13.82
CA GLY A 102 7.66 -13.49 -14.86
C GLY A 102 8.59 -13.43 -16.07
N ALA A 103 8.89 -12.22 -16.57
CA ALA A 103 9.81 -12.01 -17.68
C ALA A 103 11.24 -12.46 -17.33
N TRP A 104 11.71 -12.13 -16.14
CA TRP A 104 13.03 -12.53 -15.65
C TRP A 104 13.16 -14.05 -15.50
N ILE A 105 12.17 -14.70 -14.88
CA ILE A 105 12.14 -16.16 -14.75
C ILE A 105 12.11 -16.82 -16.13
N GLY A 106 11.23 -16.36 -17.03
CA GLY A 106 11.13 -16.87 -18.38
C GLY A 106 12.45 -16.77 -19.14
N LEU A 107 13.14 -15.64 -19.03
CA LEU A 107 14.44 -15.43 -19.66
C LEU A 107 15.54 -16.32 -19.05
N ALA A 108 15.56 -16.49 -17.73
CA ALA A 108 16.52 -17.36 -17.06
C ALA A 108 16.32 -18.83 -17.47
N ILE A 109 15.07 -19.30 -17.49
CA ILE A 109 14.73 -20.65 -17.96
C ILE A 109 15.11 -20.82 -19.43
N TRP A 110 14.79 -19.85 -20.28
CA TRP A 110 15.14 -19.88 -21.70
C TRP A 110 16.65 -19.98 -21.91
N ASP A 111 17.44 -19.20 -21.16
CA ASP A 111 18.90 -19.25 -21.19
C ASP A 111 19.44 -20.63 -20.76
N MET A 112 18.86 -21.24 -19.71
CA MET A 112 19.25 -22.58 -19.27
C MET A 112 18.91 -23.66 -20.29
N VAL A 113 17.71 -23.61 -20.90
CA VAL A 113 17.29 -24.55 -21.94
C VAL A 113 18.21 -24.46 -23.15
N ARG A 114 18.59 -23.25 -23.56
CA ARG A 114 19.52 -23.04 -24.68
C ARG A 114 20.92 -23.61 -24.41
N ARG A 115 21.28 -23.74 -23.14
CA ARG A 115 22.60 -24.22 -22.68
C ARG A 115 22.57 -25.63 -22.12
N GLN A 116 21.49 -26.38 -22.35
CA GLN A 116 21.31 -27.73 -21.80
C GLN A 116 22.46 -28.70 -22.11
N ASP A 117 23.18 -28.48 -23.20
CA ASP A 117 24.34 -29.30 -23.61
C ASP A 117 25.65 -28.87 -22.93
N GLU A 118 25.71 -27.65 -22.40
CA GLU A 118 26.89 -27.07 -21.73
C GLU A 118 26.84 -27.23 -20.20
N ILE A 119 25.64 -27.40 -19.63
CA ILE A 119 25.41 -27.47 -18.19
C ILE A 119 25.00 -28.87 -17.76
N SER A 120 25.48 -29.31 -16.60
CA SER A 120 25.04 -30.61 -16.06
C SER A 120 23.58 -30.54 -15.59
N LYS A 121 22.86 -31.65 -15.67
CA LYS A 121 21.46 -31.75 -15.20
C LYS A 121 21.31 -31.32 -13.73
N GLY A 122 22.25 -31.72 -12.86
CA GLY A 122 22.24 -31.33 -11.45
C GLY A 122 22.41 -29.83 -11.25
N TRP A 123 23.28 -29.19 -12.03
CA TRP A 123 23.46 -27.74 -12.00
C TRP A 123 22.22 -26.99 -12.48
N ALA A 124 21.58 -27.49 -13.55
CA ALA A 124 20.32 -26.94 -14.02
C ALA A 124 19.21 -27.05 -12.95
N ILE A 125 19.05 -28.22 -12.34
CA ILE A 125 18.05 -28.43 -11.27
C ILE A 125 18.30 -27.49 -10.08
N ALA A 126 19.56 -27.31 -9.67
CA ALA A 126 19.91 -26.42 -8.57
C ALA A 126 19.49 -24.98 -8.84
N TRP A 127 19.77 -24.45 -10.04
CA TRP A 127 19.36 -23.09 -10.40
C TRP A 127 17.86 -22.94 -10.55
N PHE A 128 17.16 -23.94 -11.09
CA PHE A 128 15.70 -23.97 -11.10
C PHE A 128 15.12 -23.89 -9.69
N ALA A 129 15.67 -24.65 -8.74
CA ALA A 129 15.24 -24.61 -7.35
C ALA A 129 15.49 -23.24 -6.70
N VAL A 130 16.67 -22.64 -6.92
CA VAL A 130 17.00 -21.29 -6.42
C VAL A 130 16.03 -20.23 -6.96
N ILE A 131 15.73 -20.27 -8.26
CA ILE A 131 14.79 -19.36 -8.91
C ILE A 131 13.37 -19.57 -8.35
N LEU A 132 12.94 -20.81 -8.12
CA LEU A 132 11.58 -21.05 -7.63
C LEU A 132 11.41 -20.65 -6.15
N LEU A 133 12.42 -20.92 -5.31
CA LEU A 133 12.38 -20.64 -3.87
C LEU A 133 12.55 -19.15 -3.57
N ILE A 134 13.33 -18.43 -4.40
CA ILE A 134 13.64 -17.02 -4.19
C ILE A 134 13.53 -16.28 -5.54
N PRO A 135 12.32 -16.04 -6.09
CA PRO A 135 12.13 -15.62 -7.48
C PRO A 135 12.87 -14.35 -7.90
N ILE A 136 12.88 -13.30 -7.06
CA ILE A 136 13.59 -12.06 -7.41
C ILE A 136 15.11 -12.27 -7.31
N LEU A 137 15.60 -12.65 -6.12
CA LEU A 137 17.04 -12.74 -5.87
C LEU A 137 17.68 -13.91 -6.62
N GLY A 138 16.96 -15.00 -6.79
CA GLY A 138 17.41 -16.21 -7.48
C GLY A 138 17.65 -15.97 -8.96
N VAL A 139 16.78 -15.21 -9.64
CA VAL A 139 17.03 -14.84 -11.05
C VAL A 139 18.19 -13.85 -11.18
N ILE A 140 18.27 -12.86 -10.28
CA ILE A 140 19.41 -11.92 -10.27
C ILE A 140 20.72 -12.70 -10.03
N ALA A 141 20.74 -13.60 -9.06
CA ALA A 141 21.88 -14.46 -8.76
C ALA A 141 22.23 -15.37 -9.94
N TYR A 142 21.23 -15.90 -10.66
CA TYR A 142 21.46 -16.70 -11.87
C TYR A 142 22.18 -15.89 -12.95
N PHE A 143 21.74 -14.65 -13.25
CA PHE A 143 22.41 -13.85 -14.27
C PHE A 143 23.82 -13.40 -13.90
N ILE A 144 24.12 -13.28 -12.59
CA ILE A 144 25.44 -12.94 -12.09
C ILE A 144 26.37 -14.17 -12.03
N PHE A 145 25.91 -15.28 -11.45
CA PHE A 145 26.74 -16.44 -11.10
C PHE A 145 26.48 -17.69 -11.94
N GLY A 146 25.32 -17.81 -12.60
CA GLY A 146 24.91 -18.95 -13.41
C GLY A 146 25.66 -19.12 -14.75
N LYS A 147 26.69 -18.29 -14.99
CA LYS A 147 27.51 -18.27 -16.21
C LYS A 147 26.67 -18.10 -17.49
N SER A 148 25.60 -17.31 -17.43
CA SER A 148 24.70 -17.05 -18.57
C SER A 148 25.45 -16.65 -19.84
N THR A 149 25.00 -17.14 -21.00
CA THR A 149 25.58 -16.80 -22.32
C THR A 149 25.07 -15.47 -22.87
N ILE A 150 24.02 -14.92 -22.26
CA ILE A 150 23.52 -13.57 -22.58
C ILE A 150 24.66 -12.56 -22.37
N PRO A 151 24.90 -11.61 -23.29
CA PRO A 151 25.89 -10.56 -23.09
C PRO A 151 25.67 -9.77 -21.79
N ALA A 152 26.75 -9.40 -21.10
CA ALA A 152 26.66 -8.75 -19.79
C ALA A 152 25.87 -7.43 -19.82
N TRP A 153 26.00 -6.64 -20.89
CA TRP A 153 25.24 -5.40 -21.06
C TRP A 153 23.73 -5.65 -21.17
N LEU A 154 23.32 -6.73 -21.83
CA LEU A 154 21.91 -7.08 -22.01
C LEU A 154 21.32 -7.62 -20.69
N ARG A 155 22.09 -8.41 -19.93
CA ARG A 155 21.72 -8.80 -18.55
C ARG A 155 21.53 -7.57 -17.66
N GLY A 156 22.48 -6.63 -17.73
CA GLY A 156 22.41 -5.37 -17.00
C GLY A 156 21.20 -4.53 -17.38
N LEU A 157 20.86 -4.47 -18.66
CA LEU A 157 19.68 -3.75 -19.15
C LEU A 157 18.37 -4.41 -18.71
N VAL A 158 18.26 -5.74 -18.77
CA VAL A 158 17.04 -6.46 -18.37
C VAL A 158 16.80 -6.37 -16.86
N VAL A 159 17.84 -6.60 -16.05
CA VAL A 159 17.72 -6.56 -14.59
C VAL A 159 17.67 -5.11 -14.10
N GLY A 160 18.65 -4.31 -14.49
CA GLY A 160 18.76 -2.91 -14.07
C GLY A 160 17.64 -2.04 -14.63
N GLY A 161 17.28 -2.21 -15.91
CA GLY A 161 16.16 -1.50 -16.52
C GLY A 161 14.81 -1.87 -15.90
N GLY A 162 14.62 -3.14 -15.52
CA GLY A 162 13.45 -3.59 -14.79
C GLY A 162 13.32 -2.95 -13.41
N ILE A 163 14.41 -2.92 -12.65
CA ILE A 163 14.49 -2.23 -11.35
C ILE A 163 14.22 -0.74 -11.52
N ALA A 164 14.89 -0.09 -12.48
CA ALA A 164 14.71 1.34 -12.74
C ALA A 164 13.27 1.68 -13.14
N ALA A 165 12.65 0.89 -14.03
CA ALA A 165 11.26 1.08 -14.44
C ALA A 165 10.30 0.99 -13.24
N TYR A 166 10.52 0.01 -12.35
CA TYR A 166 9.73 -0.11 -11.13
C TYR A 166 9.91 1.08 -10.19
N LEU A 167 11.15 1.55 -9.98
CA LEU A 167 11.44 2.75 -9.18
C LEU A 167 10.78 4.01 -9.76
N VAL A 168 10.72 4.16 -11.09
CA VAL A 168 10.03 5.27 -11.75
C VAL A 168 8.53 5.24 -11.44
N VAL A 169 7.89 4.07 -11.52
CA VAL A 169 6.46 3.93 -11.17
C VAL A 169 6.23 4.26 -9.70
N LEU A 170 7.09 3.77 -8.79
CA LEU A 170 7.00 4.11 -7.37
C LEU A 170 7.15 5.62 -7.13
N ALA A 171 8.12 6.25 -7.75
CA ALA A 171 8.33 7.69 -7.63
C ALA A 171 7.12 8.49 -8.15
N ALA A 172 6.55 8.08 -9.30
CA ALA A 172 5.34 8.70 -9.84
C ALA A 172 4.15 8.55 -8.88
N MET A 173 3.96 7.36 -8.29
CA MET A 173 2.92 7.15 -7.29
C MET A 173 3.11 8.03 -6.05
N MET A 174 4.33 8.14 -5.53
CA MET A 174 4.62 9.00 -4.37
C MET A 174 4.35 10.49 -4.66
N LEU A 175 4.64 10.95 -5.89
CA LEU A 175 4.34 12.32 -6.32
C LEU A 175 2.83 12.56 -6.42
N ILE A 176 2.06 11.60 -6.94
CA ILE A 176 0.61 11.72 -7.08
C ILE A 176 -0.10 11.64 -5.71
N SER A 177 0.43 10.84 -4.77
CA SER A 177 -0.18 10.65 -3.45
C SER A 177 0.09 11.79 -2.45
N GLY A 178 0.85 12.83 -2.82
CA GLY A 178 1.11 13.97 -1.93
C GLY A 178 1.91 13.62 -0.67
N VAL A 179 2.81 12.62 -0.77
CA VAL A 179 3.67 12.18 0.35
C VAL A 179 4.81 13.19 0.65
N PHE A 180 4.80 14.36 -0.01
CA PHE A 180 5.73 15.47 0.19
C PHE A 180 4.99 16.79 0.32
#